data_AF-A0A419VY49-F1
#
_entry.id   AF-A0A419VY49-F1
#
_cell.length_a   1.000
_cell.length_b   1.000
_cell.length_c   1.000
_cell.angle_alpha   90.00
_cell.angle_beta   90.00
_cell.angle_gamma   90.00
#
_symmetry.space_group_name_H-M   'P 1'
#
loop_
_entity.id
_entity.type
_entity.pdbx_description
1 polymer ?
#
loop_
_entity_poly.entity_id
_entity_poly.type
_entity_poly.pdbx_seq_one_letter_code
_entity_poly.pdbx_strand_id
1 'polypeptide(L)'
;MPYKVKKLIQQYSLVDLLEIMRNERHQEYQLAKDEFQKRKPSEKELEIAKKGLEIRIKTRNKPLSTEDKIYCFLIPFMAAKDPFVNDSTEINNEFESQIDEFDMYGETRRVEELKKWQAYARITHASLFGLLILIGLIFFIISAIRQVG
;
A
#
# COMPACT_ATOMS: atom_id res chain seq x y z
N MET A 1 5.90 4.76 -8.73
CA MET A 1 7.37 4.92 -8.53
C MET A 1 7.83 3.86 -7.53
N PRO A 2 8.96 3.18 -7.74
CA PRO A 2 9.42 2.15 -6.80
C PRO A 2 9.76 2.77 -5.44
N TYR A 3 9.34 2.12 -4.36
CA TYR A 3 9.50 2.61 -2.98
C TYR A 3 10.97 2.80 -2.57
N LYS A 4 11.88 2.08 -3.24
CA LYS A 4 13.33 2.25 -3.13
C LYS A 4 13.97 2.52 -4.48
N VAL A 5 14.95 3.42 -4.49
CA VAL A 5 15.85 3.60 -5.63
C VAL A 5 16.66 2.31 -5.80
N LYS A 6 16.48 1.64 -6.94
CA LYS A 6 17.20 0.40 -7.26
C LYS A 6 18.69 0.71 -7.43
N LYS A 7 19.52 0.09 -6.58
CA LYS A 7 20.99 0.16 -6.64
C LYS A 7 21.55 -1.22 -6.97
N LEU A 8 22.82 -1.27 -7.39
CA LEU A 8 23.53 -2.55 -7.51
C LEU A 8 23.72 -3.17 -6.13
N ILE A 9 23.62 -4.49 -5.99
CA ILE A 9 23.66 -5.18 -4.68
C ILE A 9 24.92 -4.82 -3.86
N GLN A 10 26.04 -4.59 -4.56
CA GLN A 10 27.33 -4.22 -3.98
C GLN A 10 27.34 -2.80 -3.36
N GLN A 11 26.39 -1.94 -3.71
CA GLN A 11 26.29 -0.57 -3.22
C GLN A 11 25.37 -0.44 -1.99
N TYR A 12 24.66 -1.49 -1.61
CA TYR A 12 23.80 -1.48 -0.43
C TYR A 12 24.63 -1.43 0.86
N SER A 13 24.13 -0.75 1.88
CA SER A 13 24.72 -0.77 3.22
C SER A 13 24.42 -2.08 3.93
N LEU A 14 25.14 -2.39 5.02
CA LEU A 14 24.82 -3.55 5.86
C LEU A 14 23.37 -3.51 6.38
N VAL A 15 22.85 -2.31 6.66
CA VAL A 15 21.44 -2.12 7.07
C VAL A 15 20.48 -2.55 5.97
N ASP A 16 20.76 -2.20 4.71
CA ASP A 16 19.88 -2.53 3.61
C ASP A 16 19.93 -4.03 3.27
N LEU A 17 21.13 -4.65 3.34
CA LEU A 17 21.29 -6.09 3.16
C LEU A 17 20.52 -6.87 4.25
N LEU A 18 20.65 -6.45 5.51
CA LEU A 18 19.87 -7.04 6.61
C LEU A 18 18.37 -6.85 6.41
N GLU A 19 17.93 -5.69 5.91
CA GLU A 19 16.52 -5.42 5.63
C GLU A 19 15.97 -6.37 4.55
N ILE A 20 16.69 -6.58 3.46
CA ILE A 20 16.33 -7.53 2.39
C ILE A 20 16.31 -8.96 2.94
N MET A 21 17.33 -9.34 3.73
CA MET A 21 17.45 -10.67 4.32
C MET A 21 16.41 -10.99 5.41
N ARG A 22 15.59 -10.02 5.86
CA ARG A 22 14.46 -10.30 6.76
C ARG A 22 13.30 -11.01 6.08
N ASN A 23 13.21 -10.94 4.75
CA ASN A 23 12.12 -11.54 3.99
C ASN A 23 12.66 -12.47 2.90
N GLU A 24 12.50 -13.78 3.09
CA GLU A 24 12.95 -14.81 2.15
C GLU A 24 12.26 -14.73 0.78
N ARG A 25 11.09 -14.09 0.69
CA ARG A 25 10.36 -13.86 -0.57
C ARG A 25 10.86 -12.65 -1.35
N HIS A 26 11.77 -11.86 -0.79
CA HIS A 26 12.33 -10.70 -1.50
C HIS A 26 13.13 -11.18 -2.71
N GLN A 27 12.91 -10.59 -3.88
CA GLN A 27 13.54 -11.02 -5.15
C GLN A 27 15.08 -11.03 -5.07
N GLU A 28 15.64 -10.10 -4.28
CA GLU A 28 17.08 -9.96 -4.08
C GLU A 28 17.63 -10.73 -2.85
N TYR A 29 16.83 -11.58 -2.19
CA TYR A 29 17.22 -12.25 -0.94
C TYR A 29 18.55 -13.01 -1.03
N GLN A 30 18.71 -13.86 -2.06
CA GLN A 30 19.94 -14.65 -2.22
C GLN A 30 21.15 -13.75 -2.51
N LEU A 31 20.99 -12.75 -3.36
CA LEU A 31 22.04 -11.78 -3.68
C LEU A 31 22.47 -10.99 -2.43
N ALA A 32 21.52 -10.58 -1.59
CA ALA A 32 21.81 -9.89 -0.35
C ALA A 32 22.55 -10.79 0.65
N LYS A 33 22.14 -12.06 0.75
CA LYS A 33 22.78 -13.06 1.61
C LYS A 33 24.23 -13.32 1.19
N ASP A 34 24.47 -13.50 -0.10
CA ASP A 34 25.81 -13.75 -0.64
C ASP A 34 26.74 -12.54 -0.41
N GLU A 35 26.25 -11.34 -0.71
CA GLU A 35 27.01 -10.10 -0.51
C GLU A 35 27.28 -9.84 0.98
N PHE A 36 26.32 -10.13 1.86
CA PHE A 36 26.50 -10.02 3.30
C PHE A 36 27.57 -11.00 3.83
N GLN A 37 27.54 -12.26 3.38
CA GLN A 37 28.55 -13.26 3.73
C GLN A 37 29.94 -12.91 3.20
N LYS A 38 30.02 -12.37 1.98
CA LYS A 38 31.27 -11.93 1.37
C LYS A 38 31.96 -10.82 2.18
N ARG A 39 31.18 -9.89 2.74
CA ARG A 39 31.71 -8.75 3.52
C ARG A 39 32.24 -9.13 4.88
N LYS A 40 31.78 -10.25 5.46
CA LYS A 40 32.17 -10.73 6.81
C LYS A 40 32.20 -9.58 7.84
N PRO A 41 31.07 -8.89 8.05
CA PRO A 41 31.02 -7.75 8.97
C PRO A 41 31.44 -8.18 10.38
N SER A 42 32.17 -7.31 11.09
CA SER A 42 32.49 -7.51 12.49
C SER A 42 31.24 -7.49 13.37
N GLU A 43 31.31 -8.08 14.57
CA GLU A 43 30.19 -8.07 15.52
C GLU A 43 29.70 -6.65 15.83
N LYS A 44 30.63 -5.70 15.95
CA LYS A 44 30.32 -4.28 16.20
C LYS A 44 29.58 -3.64 15.03
N GLU A 45 30.01 -3.89 13.80
CA GLU A 45 29.33 -3.39 12.60
C GLU A 45 27.93 -4.00 12.45
N LEU A 46 27.81 -5.29 12.75
CA LEU A 46 26.53 -6.00 12.76
C LEU A 46 25.57 -5.41 13.79
N GLU A 47 26.04 -5.11 15.00
CA GLU A 47 25.22 -4.49 16.04
C GLU A 47 24.73 -3.10 15.63
N ILE A 48 25.62 -2.27 15.07
CA ILE A 48 25.26 -0.94 14.54
C ILE A 48 24.21 -1.08 13.43
N ALA A 49 24.40 -2.02 12.51
CA ALA A 49 23.48 -2.25 11.40
C ALA A 49 22.10 -2.72 11.87
N LYS A 50 22.04 -3.62 12.86
CA LYS A 50 20.78 -4.06 13.49
C LYS A 50 20.05 -2.89 14.16
N LYS A 51 20.75 -2.07 14.95
CA LYS A 51 20.16 -0.87 15.57
C LYS A 51 19.64 0.11 14.52
N GLY A 52 20.39 0.34 13.44
CA GLY A 52 19.97 1.19 12.33
C GLY A 52 18.70 0.66 11.63
N LEU A 53 18.60 -0.66 11.46
CA LEU A 53 17.43 -1.32 10.89
C LEU A 53 16.20 -1.15 11.80
N GLU A 54 16.34 -1.35 13.11
CA GLU A 54 15.26 -1.14 14.07
C GLU A 54 14.73 0.30 14.05
N ILE A 55 15.62 1.29 14.04
CA ILE A 55 15.23 2.71 13.97
C ILE A 55 14.48 2.99 12.67
N ARG A 56 14.95 2.45 11.55
CA ARG A 56 14.31 2.60 10.24
C ARG A 56 12.92 1.99 10.23
N ILE A 57 12.75 0.77 10.74
CA ILE A 57 11.44 0.10 10.84
C ILE A 57 10.49 0.91 11.74
N LYS A 58 10.97 1.39 12.90
CA LYS A 58 10.17 2.26 13.79
C LYS A 58 9.76 3.57 13.13
N THR A 59 10.67 4.17 12.36
CA THR A 59 10.41 5.44 11.66
C THR A 59 9.40 5.27 10.53
N ARG A 60 9.41 4.12 9.85
CA ARG A 60 8.47 3.80 8.76
C ARG A 60 7.12 3.30 9.26
N ASN A 61 7.06 2.63 10.41
CA ASN A 61 5.80 2.26 11.09
C ASN A 61 5.10 3.43 11.80
N LYS A 62 5.27 4.65 11.30
CA LYS A 62 4.47 5.79 11.73
C LYS A 62 3.03 5.60 11.26
N PRO A 63 2.03 6.12 12.01
CA PRO A 63 0.65 6.10 11.55
C PRO A 63 0.53 6.85 10.21
N LEU A 64 -0.49 6.49 9.43
CA LEU A 64 -0.78 7.17 8.17
C LEU A 64 -0.99 8.66 8.41
N SER A 65 -0.42 9.47 7.53
CA SER A 65 -0.67 10.91 7.53
C SER A 65 -2.13 11.19 7.18
N THR A 66 -2.62 12.39 7.52
CA THR A 66 -3.97 12.82 7.14
C THR A 66 -4.13 12.84 5.61
N GLU A 67 -3.08 13.22 4.89
CA GLU A 67 -3.06 13.21 3.43
C GLU A 67 -3.21 11.80 2.86
N ASP A 68 -2.47 10.82 3.40
CA ASP A 68 -2.58 9.42 2.99
C ASP A 68 -3.99 8.86 3.23
N LYS A 69 -4.63 9.25 4.34
CA LYS A 69 -6.00 8.83 4.68
C LYS A 69 -7.01 9.40 3.69
N ILE A 70 -6.89 10.69 3.36
CA ILE A 70 -7.74 11.35 2.36
C ILE A 70 -7.52 10.69 0.99
N TYR A 71 -6.26 10.43 0.63
CA TYR A 71 -5.92 9.74 -0.61
C TYR A 71 -6.61 8.37 -0.69
N CYS A 72 -6.61 7.57 0.39
CA CYS A 72 -7.32 6.28 0.43
C CYS A 72 -8.81 6.37 0.09
N PHE A 73 -9.49 7.46 0.48
CA PHE A 73 -10.90 7.68 0.11
C PHE A 73 -11.10 8.04 -1.35
N LEU A 74 -10.15 8.79 -1.91
CA LEU A 74 -10.24 9.38 -3.23
C LEU A 74 -9.71 8.45 -4.32
N ILE A 75 -8.86 7.46 -3.99
CA ILE A 75 -8.32 6.48 -4.95
C ILE A 75 -9.41 5.90 -5.87
N PRO A 76 -10.57 5.43 -5.38
CA PRO A 76 -11.60 4.88 -6.27
C PRO A 76 -12.14 5.87 -7.32
N PHE A 77 -11.99 7.18 -7.09
CA PHE A 77 -12.37 8.24 -8.03
C PHE A 77 -11.21 8.74 -8.88
N MET A 78 -9.98 8.66 -8.38
CA MET A 78 -8.76 9.13 -9.05
C MET A 78 -8.07 8.05 -9.87
N ALA A 79 -8.31 6.77 -9.57
CA ALA A 79 -7.93 5.67 -10.43
C ALA A 79 -8.71 5.81 -11.74
N ALA A 80 -8.09 6.47 -12.73
CA ALA A 80 -8.61 6.54 -14.07
C ALA A 80 -8.81 5.10 -14.55
N LYS A 81 -10.07 4.66 -14.64
CA LYS A 81 -10.43 3.42 -15.31
C LYS A 81 -9.93 3.57 -16.75
N ASP A 82 -8.86 2.87 -17.11
CA ASP A 82 -8.51 2.73 -18.50
C ASP A 82 -9.68 2.00 -19.19
N PRO A 83 -10.44 2.66 -20.09
CA PRO A 83 -11.67 2.09 -20.65
C PRO A 83 -11.40 0.87 -21.54
N PHE A 84 -10.14 0.54 -21.83
CA PHE A 84 -9.74 -0.61 -22.63
C PHE A 84 -9.36 -1.85 -21.81
N VAL A 85 -9.32 -1.77 -20.48
CA VAL A 85 -9.05 -2.92 -19.61
C VAL A 85 -10.35 -3.35 -18.94
N ASN A 86 -11.03 -4.26 -19.64
CA ASN A 86 -12.35 -4.76 -19.30
C ASN A 86 -12.29 -5.86 -18.23
N ASP A 87 -11.54 -5.62 -17.16
CA ASP A 87 -11.55 -6.49 -15.98
C ASP A 87 -11.88 -5.64 -14.76
N SER A 88 -13.10 -5.82 -14.26
CA SER A 88 -13.61 -5.28 -12.99
C SER A 88 -12.79 -5.67 -11.75
N THR A 89 -11.65 -6.33 -11.96
CA THR A 89 -10.74 -6.90 -10.97
C THR A 89 -9.46 -6.08 -10.79
N GLU A 90 -9.12 -5.18 -11.73
CA GLU A 90 -7.77 -4.55 -11.75
C GLU A 90 -7.65 -3.19 -11.04
N ILE A 91 -8.75 -2.56 -10.61
CA ILE A 91 -8.68 -1.33 -9.79
C ILE A 91 -8.01 -1.60 -8.43
N ASN A 92 -7.83 -2.87 -8.06
CA ASN A 92 -7.11 -3.28 -6.86
C ASN A 92 -5.59 -3.47 -7.08
N ASN A 93 -5.06 -3.56 -8.31
CA ASN A 93 -3.70 -4.08 -8.51
C ASN A 93 -2.57 -3.12 -8.09
N GLU A 94 -2.65 -1.83 -8.41
CA GLU A 94 -1.54 -0.90 -8.12
C GLU A 94 -1.45 -0.54 -6.62
N PHE A 95 -2.59 -0.53 -5.93
CA PHE A 95 -2.64 -0.23 -4.50
C PHE A 95 -2.36 -1.47 -3.64
N GLU A 96 -2.84 -2.66 -4.02
CA GLU A 96 -2.46 -3.92 -3.36
C GLU A 96 -0.97 -4.21 -3.54
N SER A 97 -0.40 -3.89 -4.72
CA SER A 97 1.05 -3.95 -4.92
C SER A 97 1.85 -3.06 -3.95
N GLN A 98 1.32 -1.89 -3.58
CA GLN A 98 1.96 -1.01 -2.58
C GLN A 98 1.82 -1.56 -1.17
N ILE A 99 0.66 -2.13 -0.83
CA ILE A 99 0.43 -2.78 0.47
C ILE A 99 1.38 -3.97 0.64
N ASP A 100 1.54 -4.80 -0.39
CA ASP A 100 2.44 -5.94 -0.37
C ASP A 100 3.91 -5.51 -0.28
N GLU A 101 4.29 -4.42 -0.95
CA GLU A 101 5.63 -3.83 -0.82
C GLU A 101 5.88 -3.30 0.59
N PHE A 102 4.91 -2.62 1.22
CA PHE A 102 5.01 -2.17 2.61
C PHE A 102 5.10 -3.34 3.60
N ASP A 103 4.33 -4.39 3.39
CA ASP A 103 4.38 -5.61 4.20
C ASP A 103 5.76 -6.29 4.07
N MET A 104 6.30 -6.33 2.84
CA MET A 104 7.62 -6.89 2.55
C MET A 104 8.74 -6.20 3.34
N TYR A 105 8.62 -4.88 3.59
CA TYR A 105 9.57 -4.09 4.37
C TYR A 105 9.20 -3.94 5.85
N GLY A 106 8.17 -4.65 6.33
CA GLY A 106 7.79 -4.70 7.74
C GLY A 106 7.08 -3.44 8.25
N GLU A 107 6.39 -2.70 7.38
CA GLU A 107 5.54 -1.56 7.72
C GLU A 107 4.13 -2.01 8.15
N THR A 108 4.08 -2.96 9.08
CA THR A 108 2.85 -3.65 9.51
C THR A 108 1.76 -2.69 9.99
N ARG A 109 2.11 -1.63 10.73
CA ARG A 109 1.13 -0.66 11.23
C ARG A 109 0.51 0.14 10.10
N ARG A 110 1.33 0.54 9.12
CA ARG A 110 0.86 1.29 7.95
C ARG A 110 -0.07 0.41 7.10
N VAL A 111 0.30 -0.85 6.89
CA VAL A 111 -0.51 -1.86 6.20
C VAL A 111 -1.86 -2.07 6.88
N GLU A 112 -1.88 -2.24 8.20
CA GLU A 112 -3.13 -2.42 8.95
C GLU A 112 -4.05 -1.20 8.87
N GLU A 113 -3.49 0.01 8.98
CA GLU A 113 -4.27 1.24 8.86
C GLU A 113 -4.80 1.40 7.42
N LEU A 114 -3.99 1.12 6.39
CA LEU A 114 -4.40 1.18 4.98
C LEU A 114 -5.56 0.22 4.70
N LYS A 115 -5.48 -1.04 5.18
CA LYS A 115 -6.55 -2.03 5.04
C LYS A 115 -7.86 -1.57 5.72
N LYS A 116 -7.78 -0.95 6.90
CA LYS A 116 -8.95 -0.40 7.61
C LYS A 116 -9.59 0.75 6.83
N TRP A 117 -8.80 1.70 6.34
CA TRP A 117 -9.31 2.84 5.56
C TRP A 117 -9.88 2.39 4.22
N GLN A 118 -9.32 1.37 3.58
CA GLN A 118 -9.86 0.80 2.35
C GLN A 118 -11.24 0.15 2.58
N ALA A 119 -11.39 -0.63 3.66
CA ALA A 119 -12.68 -1.21 4.02
C ALA A 119 -13.73 -0.11 4.29
N TYR A 120 -13.33 0.92 5.03
CA TYR A 120 -14.21 2.06 5.31
C TYR A 120 -14.61 2.79 4.02
N ALA A 121 -13.66 3.10 3.13
CA ALA A 121 -13.96 3.72 1.85
C ALA A 121 -14.94 2.89 1.01
N ARG A 122 -14.75 1.56 0.92
CA ARG A 122 -15.68 0.66 0.21
C ARG A 122 -17.11 0.73 0.79
N ILE A 123 -17.26 0.73 2.12
CA ILE A 123 -18.56 0.84 2.79
C ILE A 123 -19.20 2.20 2.54
N THR A 124 -18.44 3.29 2.65
CA THR A 124 -18.93 4.65 2.42
C THR A 124 -19.40 4.81 0.98
N HIS A 125 -18.65 4.29 0.01
CA HIS A 125 -19.02 4.35 -1.41
C HIS A 125 -20.29 3.56 -1.72
N ALA A 126 -20.42 2.33 -1.19
CA ALA A 126 -21.63 1.53 -1.36
C ALA A 126 -22.87 2.25 -0.77
N SER A 127 -22.71 2.84 0.41
CA SER A 127 -23.76 3.63 1.08
C SER A 127 -24.15 4.87 0.28
N LEU A 128 -23.17 5.61 -0.25
CA LEU A 128 -23.40 6.81 -1.06
C LEU A 128 -24.11 6.47 -2.37
N PHE A 129 -23.67 5.42 -3.05
CA PHE A 129 -24.30 4.97 -4.30
C PHE A 129 -25.73 4.49 -4.06
N GLY A 130 -25.98 3.73 -2.99
CA GLY A 130 -27.32 3.33 -2.57
C GLY A 130 -28.22 4.53 -2.26
N LEU A 131 -27.70 5.55 -1.60
CA LEU A 131 -28.43 6.80 -1.33
C LEU A 131 -28.80 7.54 -2.63
N LEU A 132 -27.87 7.64 -3.57
CA LEU A 132 -28.12 8.30 -4.86
C LEU A 132 -29.20 7.57 -5.68
N ILE A 133 -29.19 6.24 -5.69
CA ILE A 133 -30.25 5.42 -6.32
C ILE A 133 -31.60 5.69 -5.66
N LEU A 134 -31.65 5.72 -4.32
CA LEU A 134 -32.88 5.99 -3.58
C LEU A 134 -33.45 7.37 -3.90
N ILE A 135 -32.62 8.41 -3.91
CA ILE A 135 -33.02 9.77 -4.29
C ILE A 135 -33.56 9.80 -5.73
N GLY A 136 -32.88 9.13 -6.66
CA GLY A 136 -33.32 9.01 -8.05
C GLY A 136 -34.69 8.34 -8.18
N LEU A 137 -34.91 7.24 -7.45
CA LEU A 137 -36.20 6.54 -7.40
C LEU A 137 -37.33 7.42 -6.84
N ILE A 138 -37.07 8.15 -5.77
CA ILE A 138 -38.05 9.07 -5.18
C ILE A 138 -38.44 10.15 -6.20
N PHE A 139 -37.47 10.75 -6.88
CA PHE A 139 -37.73 11.73 -7.93
C PHE A 139 -38.55 11.13 -9.09
N PHE A 140 -38.22 9.92 -9.51
CA PHE A 140 -38.95 9.21 -10.55
C PHE A 140 -40.42 8.96 -10.16
N ILE A 141 -40.67 8.48 -8.94
CA ILE A 141 -42.03 8.25 -8.42
C ILE A 141 -42.83 9.55 -8.37
N ILE A 142 -42.24 10.64 -7.84
CA ILE A 142 -42.91 11.95 -7.77
C ILE A 142 -43.27 12.45 -9.17
N SER A 143 -42.37 12.29 -10.14
CA SER A 143 -42.60 12.68 -11.53
C SER A 143 -43.72 11.85 -12.18
N ALA A 144 -43.72 10.54 -11.97
CA ALA A 144 -44.74 9.64 -12.51
C ALA A 144 -46.14 9.95 -11.95
N ILE A 145 -46.26 10.24 -10.64
CA ILE A 145 -47.53 10.66 -10.03
C ILE A 145 -48.03 11.97 -10.66
N ARG A 146 -47.13 12.94 -10.92
CA ARG A 146 -47.46 14.22 -11.56
C ARG A 146 -47.89 14.12 -13.02
N GLN A 147 -47.55 13.05 -13.74
CA GLN A 147 -47.97 12.86 -15.13
C GLN A 147 -49.32 12.15 -15.26
N VAL A 148 -49.78 11.46 -14.20
CA VAL A 148 -51.01 10.65 -14.21
C VAL A 148 -52.19 11.38 -13.55
N GLY A 149 -51.94 12.39 -12.70
CA GLY A 149 -52.96 13.26 -12.10
C GLY A 149 -53.02 14.63 -12.75
#